data_AF-A0A925H1H1-F1
#
_entry.id   AF-A0A925H1H1-F1
#
_cell.length_a   1.000
_cell.length_b   1.000
_cell.length_c   1.000
_cell.angle_alpha   90.00
_cell.angle_beta   90.00
_cell.angle_gamma   90.00
#
_symmetry.space_group_name_H-M   'P 1'
#
loop_
_entity.id
_entity.type
_entity.pdbx_description
1 polymer ?
#
loop_
_entity_poly.entity_id
_entity_poly.type
_entity_poly.pdbx_seq_one_letter_code
_entity_poly.pdbx_strand_id
1 'polypeptide(L)'
;MSTAVTAPGLAAASPELDLADIQGIVLRSYRMAVLRNIVLRVDDVTRAKSFLRELAEGGPQSVRVQNSESWDAKPEYCVNVGFTAEGLKALGMPAETLATFPAEFLAGAVARASEVGDTGPNDPANWIDAFRTSDVHILLTISGASTGAVDAVTKTIRSVGDGAVAEIFTRDGLLPPDHRAHFGYVDGISQPRIAGVPAPKPDASGIPEFTDPMALVPPGAFVLGHESQHPGLFYPMPSPQALGRNGSFAALRILEQDCAGFENFLDEAAKQTGLDREMIAAKLCGRWRSGVPLVLSPASGQPGSVPVEQWNEFDFSNDPAGKLCPFGAHIRRNNPRKSSVAGDGGERHRIMRRGLPYGVPFDPKNPDDGIERGLLGLFICGNLRDQFEFLMKDWVNDGDFAGLGTDRDPVLGNQPSAGGRFRFPVQGKPQVVLRGMKSFITTRAGAYVFLPGLGGLRYLAAMPG
;
A
#
# COMPACT_ATOMS: atom_id res chain seq x y z
N MET A 1 -16.49 19.05 -48.55
CA MET A 1 -15.25 18.28 -48.28
C MET A 1 -14.30 19.19 -47.55
N SER A 2 -14.20 19.05 -46.22
CA SER A 2 -13.22 19.77 -45.40
C SER A 2 -12.35 18.71 -44.76
N THR A 3 -11.11 18.61 -45.26
CA THR A 3 -10.09 17.67 -44.78
C THR A 3 -9.53 18.19 -43.47
N ALA A 4 -9.91 17.54 -42.37
CA ALA A 4 -9.24 17.69 -41.09
C ALA A 4 -7.85 17.05 -41.19
N VAL A 5 -6.81 17.90 -41.16
CA VAL A 5 -5.42 17.47 -40.98
C VAL A 5 -5.27 17.13 -39.50
N THR A 6 -5.23 15.84 -39.18
CA THR A 6 -4.76 15.34 -37.88
C THR A 6 -3.24 15.46 -37.88
N ALA A 7 -2.72 16.36 -37.06
CA ALA A 7 -1.30 16.37 -36.74
C ALA A 7 -0.97 15.06 -36.00
N PRO A 8 0.07 14.31 -36.40
CA PRO A 8 0.52 13.16 -35.63
C PRO A 8 1.04 13.66 -34.29
N GLY A 9 0.38 13.28 -33.20
CA GLY A 9 0.90 13.49 -31.87
C GLY A 9 2.25 12.80 -31.75
N LEU A 10 3.31 13.57 -31.52
CA LEU A 10 4.58 13.04 -31.04
C LEU A 10 4.27 12.28 -29.74
N ALA A 11 4.29 10.95 -29.79
CA ALA A 11 4.33 10.15 -28.59
C ALA A 11 5.56 10.62 -27.81
N ALA A 12 5.35 11.25 -26.65
CA ALA A 12 6.44 11.59 -25.76
C ALA A 12 7.25 10.31 -25.52
N ALA A 13 8.57 10.38 -25.71
CA ALA A 13 9.44 9.25 -25.40
C ALA A 13 9.16 8.81 -23.97
N SER A 14 9.05 7.49 -23.74
CA SER A 14 8.88 6.98 -22.38
C SER A 14 10.02 7.50 -21.51
N PRO A 15 9.75 7.97 -20.28
CA PRO A 15 10.79 8.50 -19.42
C PRO A 15 11.84 7.42 -19.13
N GLU A 16 13.12 7.77 -19.29
CA GLU A 16 14.22 6.87 -18.96
C GLU A 16 14.41 6.84 -17.43
N LEU A 17 14.20 5.66 -16.84
CA LEU A 17 14.34 5.43 -15.41
C LEU A 17 15.68 4.75 -15.14
N ASP A 18 16.43 5.27 -14.17
CA ASP A 18 17.61 4.60 -13.62
C ASP A 18 17.17 3.46 -12.69
N LEU A 19 16.80 2.32 -13.27
CA LEU A 19 16.32 1.16 -12.53
C LEU A 19 17.39 0.55 -11.61
N ALA A 20 18.67 0.79 -11.89
CA ALA A 20 19.78 0.34 -11.06
C ALA A 20 19.85 1.12 -9.74
N ASP A 21 19.38 2.37 -9.74
CA ASP A 21 19.36 3.23 -8.56
C ASP A 21 18.05 3.14 -7.76
N ILE A 22 16.93 2.81 -8.37
CA ILE A 22 15.63 2.76 -7.68
C ILE A 22 15.46 1.44 -6.89
N GLN A 23 15.12 1.53 -5.61
CA GLN A 23 14.78 0.36 -4.79
C GLN A 23 13.62 -0.44 -5.41
N GLY A 24 13.84 -1.74 -5.59
CA GLY A 24 12.92 -2.60 -6.33
C GLY A 24 11.52 -2.68 -5.73
N ILE A 25 11.34 -2.57 -4.41
CA ILE A 25 10.01 -2.59 -3.78
C ILE A 25 9.07 -1.48 -4.30
N VAL A 26 9.63 -0.36 -4.77
CA VAL A 26 8.88 0.77 -5.33
C VAL A 26 8.22 0.36 -6.66
N LEU A 27 8.98 -0.26 -7.56
CA LEU A 27 8.55 -0.54 -8.94
C LEU A 27 8.18 -2.01 -9.19
N ARG A 28 8.53 -2.92 -8.28
CA ARG A 28 8.31 -4.37 -8.39
C ARG A 28 7.46 -4.89 -7.23
N SER A 29 6.56 -5.82 -7.53
CA SER A 29 5.78 -6.57 -6.54
C SER A 29 6.59 -7.71 -5.88
N TYR A 30 7.67 -8.16 -6.53
CA TYR A 30 8.45 -9.37 -6.23
C TYR A 30 7.67 -10.69 -6.27
N ARG A 31 6.35 -10.73 -6.01
CA ARG A 31 5.51 -11.93 -6.04
C ARG A 31 6.16 -13.06 -5.23
N MET A 32 6.30 -12.84 -3.92
CA MET A 32 7.00 -13.74 -3.00
C MET A 32 6.07 -14.17 -1.87
N ALA A 33 6.31 -15.35 -1.31
CA ALA A 33 5.40 -16.00 -0.36
C ALA A 33 5.46 -15.42 1.05
N VAL A 34 6.59 -14.80 1.40
CA VAL A 34 6.83 -14.25 2.75
C VAL A 34 7.28 -12.80 2.63
N LEU A 35 6.76 -11.97 3.53
CA LEU A 35 7.15 -10.58 3.74
C LEU A 35 7.52 -10.42 5.21
N ARG A 36 8.76 -10.08 5.55
CA ARG A 36 9.19 -9.74 6.91
C ARG A 36 9.49 -8.26 6.99
N ASN A 37 8.87 -7.57 7.93
CA ASN A 37 9.23 -6.22 8.31
C ASN A 37 9.99 -6.23 9.63
N ILE A 38 11.19 -5.66 9.64
CA ILE A 38 12.04 -5.49 10.82
C ILE A 38 12.18 -3.99 11.06
N VAL A 39 11.86 -3.55 12.27
CA VAL A 39 12.09 -2.17 12.71
C VAL A 39 13.33 -2.15 13.58
N LEU A 40 14.24 -1.25 13.22
CA LEU A 40 15.51 -1.10 13.90
C LEU A 40 15.62 0.30 14.51
N ARG A 41 16.25 0.36 15.69
CA ARG A 41 16.82 1.57 16.27
C ARG A 41 18.31 1.62 15.96
N VAL A 42 18.85 2.82 15.75
CA VAL A 42 20.29 3.06 15.61
C VAL A 42 20.88 3.23 17.01
N ASP A 43 21.83 2.36 17.38
CA ASP A 43 22.51 2.40 18.68
C ASP A 43 23.93 3.00 18.57
N ASP A 44 24.62 2.79 17.44
CA ASP A 44 25.91 3.41 17.13
C ASP A 44 25.90 3.96 15.70
N VAL A 45 26.02 5.29 15.55
CA VAL A 45 25.92 5.97 14.26
C VAL A 45 27.02 5.58 13.28
N THR A 46 28.24 5.35 13.78
CA THR A 46 29.39 5.03 12.93
C THR A 46 29.25 3.62 12.36
N ARG A 47 28.94 2.66 13.24
CA ARG A 47 28.69 1.28 12.84
C ARG A 47 27.43 1.14 11.99
N ALA A 48 26.38 1.94 12.27
CA ALA A 48 25.18 1.98 11.45
C ALA A 48 25.50 2.45 10.02
N LYS A 49 26.34 3.47 9.84
CA LYS A 49 26.81 3.90 8.50
C LYS A 49 27.59 2.80 7.78
N SER A 50 28.41 2.02 8.50
CA SER A 50 29.06 0.82 7.93
C SER A 50 28.05 -0.25 7.51
N PHE A 51 27.05 -0.52 8.34
CA PHE A 51 25.94 -1.42 8.02
C PHE A 51 25.16 -0.96 6.76
N LEU A 52 24.87 0.35 6.65
CA LEU A 52 24.20 0.91 5.46
C LEU A 52 25.06 0.80 4.20
N ARG A 53 26.39 0.94 4.32
CA ARG A 53 27.32 0.73 3.19
C ARG A 53 27.25 -0.69 2.67
N GLU A 54 27.24 -1.68 3.58
CA GLU A 54 27.07 -3.09 3.20
C GLU A 54 25.74 -3.31 2.48
N LEU A 55 24.63 -2.75 2.99
CA LEU A 55 23.35 -2.80 2.31
C LEU A 55 23.35 -2.11 0.92
N ALA A 56 24.14 -1.06 0.72
CA ALA A 56 24.16 -0.29 -0.53
C ALA A 56 25.05 -0.89 -1.62
N GLU A 57 26.20 -1.46 -1.22
CA GLU A 57 27.27 -1.88 -2.14
C GLU A 57 27.40 -3.41 -2.21
N GLY A 58 26.86 -4.12 -1.22
CA GLY A 58 27.12 -5.54 -0.99
C GLY A 58 28.43 -5.74 -0.24
N GLY A 59 28.37 -6.42 0.90
CA GLY A 59 29.54 -6.79 1.69
C GLY A 59 30.03 -8.22 1.43
N PRO A 60 30.99 -8.72 2.23
CA PRO A 60 31.48 -10.10 2.15
C PRO A 60 30.36 -11.15 2.29
N GLN A 61 29.29 -10.80 3.02
CA GLN A 61 28.12 -11.67 3.20
C GLN A 61 27.07 -11.50 2.09
N SER A 62 27.33 -10.64 1.09
CA SER A 62 26.54 -10.41 -0.12
C SER A 62 25.08 -9.99 0.11
N VAL A 63 24.73 -9.49 1.30
CA VAL A 63 23.42 -8.87 1.53
C VAL A 63 23.45 -7.46 0.97
N ARG A 64 22.52 -7.15 0.06
CA ARG A 64 22.35 -5.82 -0.51
C ARG A 64 20.88 -5.51 -0.74
N VAL A 65 20.57 -4.22 -0.80
CA VAL A 65 19.26 -3.73 -1.21
C VAL A 65 19.00 -4.12 -2.67
N GLN A 66 17.83 -4.68 -2.92
CA GLN A 66 17.40 -5.08 -4.25
C GLN A 66 16.93 -3.84 -5.04
N ASN A 67 17.51 -3.62 -6.21
CA ASN A 67 17.12 -2.56 -7.14
C ASN A 67 15.97 -3.00 -8.07
N SER A 68 15.58 -2.12 -9.00
CA SER A 68 14.42 -2.29 -9.89
C SER A 68 14.76 -2.95 -11.22
N GLU A 69 16.04 -3.25 -11.48
CA GLU A 69 16.46 -3.88 -12.73
C GLU A 69 15.77 -5.22 -12.97
N SER A 70 15.71 -5.61 -14.24
CA SER A 70 15.25 -6.95 -14.59
C SER A 70 16.31 -7.98 -14.26
N TRP A 71 15.86 -9.12 -13.75
CA TRP A 71 16.69 -10.29 -13.55
C TRP A 71 16.36 -11.37 -14.58
N ASP A 72 17.34 -12.23 -14.87
CA ASP A 72 17.12 -13.44 -15.65
C ASP A 72 16.62 -14.58 -14.77
N ALA A 73 17.20 -14.70 -13.57
CA ALA A 73 16.75 -15.63 -12.52
C ALA A 73 16.16 -14.85 -11.35
N LYS A 74 14.96 -15.24 -10.93
CA LYS A 74 14.31 -14.63 -9.76
C LYS A 74 15.13 -14.93 -8.50
N PRO A 75 15.48 -13.92 -7.70
CA PRO A 75 16.24 -14.13 -6.47
C PRO A 75 15.38 -14.87 -5.42
N GLU A 76 16.03 -15.57 -4.50
CA GLU A 76 15.33 -16.26 -3.39
C GLU A 76 14.71 -15.26 -2.39
N TYR A 77 15.31 -14.08 -2.28
CA TYR A 77 14.84 -12.99 -1.44
C TYR A 77 15.19 -11.63 -2.04
N CYS A 78 14.48 -10.60 -1.61
CA CYS A 78 14.74 -9.19 -1.90
C CYS A 78 14.74 -8.41 -0.58
N VAL A 79 15.76 -7.57 -0.37
CA VAL A 79 15.84 -6.68 0.81
C VAL A 79 15.64 -5.23 0.36
N ASN A 80 14.85 -4.47 1.10
CA ASN A 80 14.66 -3.03 0.91
C ASN A 80 14.70 -2.31 2.25
N VAL A 81 15.01 -1.00 2.20
CA VAL A 81 15.25 -0.20 3.41
C VAL A 81 14.59 1.17 3.30
N GLY A 82 13.94 1.59 4.39
CA GLY A 82 13.39 2.93 4.55
C GLY A 82 13.77 3.55 5.88
N PHE A 83 13.75 4.88 5.96
CA PHE A 83 14.17 5.65 7.12
C PHE A 83 13.07 6.60 7.56
N THR A 84 12.74 6.64 8.85
CA THR A 84 11.87 7.68 9.40
C THR A 84 12.65 8.99 9.55
N ALA A 85 11.96 10.10 9.80
CA ALA A 85 12.62 11.36 10.15
C ALA A 85 13.51 11.24 11.39
N GLU A 86 13.06 10.51 12.42
CA GLU A 86 13.87 10.21 13.61
C GLU A 86 15.08 9.33 13.28
N GLY A 87 14.94 8.37 12.37
CA GLY A 87 16.06 7.56 11.90
C GLY A 87 17.11 8.37 11.15
N LEU A 88 16.70 9.32 10.32
CA LEU A 88 17.64 10.24 9.66
C LEU A 88 18.36 11.11 10.69
N LYS A 89 17.67 11.64 11.71
CA LYS A 89 18.30 12.37 12.82
C LYS A 89 19.31 11.49 13.58
N ALA A 90 18.94 10.26 13.90
CA ALA A 90 19.80 9.30 14.60
C ALA A 90 21.04 8.90 13.78
N LEU A 91 20.97 8.98 12.46
CA LEU A 91 22.12 8.79 11.56
C LEU A 91 23.02 10.04 11.43
N GLY A 92 22.70 11.12 12.15
CA GLY A 92 23.45 12.38 12.10
C GLY A 92 23.15 13.24 10.88
N MET A 93 21.94 13.14 10.31
CA MET A 93 21.53 14.00 9.20
C MET A 93 21.59 15.48 9.62
N PRO A 94 22.26 16.37 8.84
CA PRO A 94 22.28 17.80 9.14
C PRO A 94 20.87 18.40 9.18
N ALA A 95 20.64 19.32 10.12
CA ALA A 95 19.32 19.91 10.35
C ALA A 95 18.80 20.66 9.12
N GLU A 96 19.69 21.32 8.37
CA GLU A 96 19.39 22.02 7.13
C GLU A 96 18.92 21.07 6.02
N THR A 97 19.52 19.89 5.91
CA THR A 97 19.06 18.85 4.96
C THR A 97 17.73 18.28 5.42
N LEU A 98 17.60 17.97 6.70
CA LEU A 98 16.36 17.42 7.25
C LEU A 98 15.19 18.38 7.04
N ALA A 99 15.39 19.69 7.19
CA ALA A 99 14.37 20.72 6.96
C ALA A 99 13.86 20.79 5.50
N THR A 100 14.53 20.14 4.55
CA THR A 100 14.07 20.07 3.15
C THR A 100 13.07 18.96 2.88
N PHE A 101 12.86 18.04 3.83
CA PHE A 101 11.85 16.99 3.69
C PHE A 101 10.43 17.54 3.85
N PRO A 102 9.41 16.88 3.27
CA PRO A 102 8.02 17.27 3.46
C PRO A 102 7.60 17.26 4.94
N ALA A 103 6.77 18.24 5.33
CA ALA A 103 6.41 18.46 6.73
C ALA A 103 5.67 17.26 7.36
N GLU A 104 4.83 16.56 6.60
CA GLU A 104 4.14 15.35 7.07
C GLU A 104 5.10 14.20 7.36
N PHE A 105 6.15 14.03 6.55
CA PHE A 105 7.20 13.05 6.81
C PHE A 105 7.99 13.41 8.07
N LEU A 106 8.34 14.69 8.23
CA LEU A 106 9.05 15.19 9.41
C LEU A 106 8.24 15.05 10.70
N ALA A 107 6.92 15.24 10.62
CA ALA A 107 6.01 15.04 11.75
C ALA A 107 5.88 13.56 12.12
N GLY A 108 5.90 12.66 11.14
CA GLY A 108 5.80 11.22 11.34
C GLY A 108 4.39 10.73 11.64
N ALA A 109 4.20 9.40 11.60
CA ALA A 109 2.89 8.77 11.62
C ALA A 109 2.10 9.02 12.92
N VAL A 110 2.77 9.10 14.08
CA VAL A 110 2.10 9.36 15.37
C VAL A 110 1.47 10.75 15.38
N ALA A 111 2.22 11.79 15.00
CA ALA A 111 1.71 13.16 14.97
C ALA A 111 0.67 13.39 13.85
N ARG A 112 0.71 12.57 12.79
CA ARG A 112 -0.22 12.62 11.66
C ARG A 112 -1.40 11.66 11.80
N ALA A 113 -1.51 10.92 12.89
CA ALA A 113 -2.51 9.85 13.08
C ALA A 113 -3.96 10.33 12.84
N SER A 114 -4.33 11.49 13.38
CA SER A 114 -5.68 12.05 13.21
C SER A 114 -6.03 12.36 11.76
N GLU A 115 -5.06 12.65 10.92
CA GLU A 115 -5.27 12.98 9.50
C GLU A 115 -5.64 11.75 8.69
N VAL A 116 -5.17 10.57 9.10
CA VAL A 116 -5.49 9.29 8.46
C VAL A 116 -6.63 8.54 9.15
N GLY A 117 -7.31 9.21 10.09
CA GLY A 117 -8.43 8.66 10.84
C GLY A 117 -8.04 7.75 12.00
N ASP A 118 -6.77 7.70 12.41
CA ASP A 118 -6.33 6.95 13.58
C ASP A 118 -6.66 7.72 14.86
N THR A 119 -7.88 7.54 15.32
CA THR A 119 -8.42 8.14 16.54
C THR A 119 -9.24 7.10 17.30
N GLY A 120 -9.50 7.35 18.59
CA GLY A 120 -10.27 6.42 19.42
C GLY A 120 -9.53 5.08 19.55
N PRO A 121 -10.15 3.93 19.22
CA PRO A 121 -9.46 2.64 19.27
C PRO A 121 -8.19 2.56 18.42
N ASN A 122 -8.12 3.33 17.33
CA ASN A 122 -6.98 3.38 16.42
C ASN A 122 -5.87 4.35 16.86
N ASP A 123 -6.08 5.10 17.93
CA ASP A 123 -5.14 6.14 18.39
C ASP A 123 -3.74 5.56 18.66
N PRO A 124 -2.65 6.31 18.37
CA PRO A 124 -1.29 5.87 18.68
C PRO A 124 -1.04 5.41 20.11
N ALA A 125 -1.80 5.93 21.09
CA ALA A 125 -1.75 5.46 22.47
C ALA A 125 -2.11 3.97 22.63
N ASN A 126 -2.77 3.36 21.64
CA ASN A 126 -3.17 1.95 21.61
C ASN A 126 -2.30 1.09 20.67
N TRP A 127 -1.32 1.66 19.97
CA TRP A 127 -0.45 0.93 19.03
C TRP A 127 0.48 -0.07 19.74
N ILE A 128 1.23 -0.89 19.02
CA ILE A 128 2.28 -1.73 19.60
C ILE A 128 3.35 -0.80 20.21
N ASP A 129 3.82 -1.11 21.42
CA ASP A 129 4.69 -0.23 22.21
C ASP A 129 5.92 0.27 21.44
N ALA A 130 6.55 -0.59 20.62
CA ALA A 130 7.70 -0.23 19.80
C ALA A 130 7.44 0.97 18.87
N PHE A 131 6.19 1.17 18.43
CA PHE A 131 5.78 2.26 17.53
C PHE A 131 5.28 3.52 18.24
N ARG A 132 5.24 3.51 19.57
CA ARG A 132 4.84 4.67 20.39
C ARG A 132 6.04 5.55 20.78
N THR A 133 7.22 5.24 20.28
CA THR A 133 8.49 5.86 20.65
C THR A 133 9.15 6.53 19.45
N SER A 134 10.17 7.35 19.70
CA SER A 134 11.05 7.89 18.66
C SER A 134 12.05 6.86 18.11
N ASP A 135 12.11 5.66 18.68
CA ASP A 135 13.13 4.63 18.38
C ASP A 135 12.91 3.90 17.04
N VAL A 136 11.78 4.14 16.37
CA VAL A 136 11.50 3.62 15.03
C VAL A 136 12.37 4.37 14.02
N HIS A 137 13.59 3.90 13.77
CA HIS A 137 14.56 4.60 12.91
C HIS A 137 14.58 4.04 11.48
N ILE A 138 14.75 2.73 11.34
CA ILE A 138 14.93 2.06 10.05
C ILE A 138 13.88 0.96 9.91
N LEU A 139 13.24 0.91 8.74
CA LEU A 139 12.39 -0.20 8.32
C LEU A 139 13.14 -1.02 7.29
N LEU A 140 13.44 -2.28 7.62
CA LEU A 140 13.85 -3.28 6.64
C LEU A 140 12.64 -4.10 6.22
N THR A 141 12.47 -4.24 4.91
CA THR A 141 11.45 -5.12 4.32
C THR A 141 12.14 -6.21 3.53
N ILE A 142 11.89 -7.46 3.91
CA ILE A 142 12.45 -8.65 3.27
C ILE A 142 11.31 -9.42 2.63
N SER A 143 11.31 -9.50 1.31
CA SER A 143 10.43 -10.42 0.58
C SER A 143 11.20 -11.71 0.29
N GLY A 144 10.60 -12.89 0.47
CA GLY A 144 11.28 -14.16 0.22
C GLY A 144 10.38 -15.25 -0.34
N ALA A 145 10.99 -16.17 -1.09
CA ALA A 145 10.30 -17.31 -1.68
C ALA A 145 9.76 -18.30 -0.63
N SER A 146 10.37 -18.34 0.55
CA SER A 146 9.97 -19.20 1.67
C SER A 146 10.38 -18.59 3.01
N THR A 147 9.82 -19.09 4.11
CA THR A 147 10.22 -18.70 5.47
C THR A 147 11.70 -19.00 5.72
N GLY A 148 12.19 -20.16 5.27
CA GLY A 148 13.60 -20.54 5.38
C GLY A 148 14.56 -19.56 4.67
N ALA A 149 14.19 -19.06 3.49
CA ALA A 149 14.99 -18.06 2.78
C ALA A 149 15.04 -16.72 3.55
N VAL A 150 13.89 -16.28 4.07
CA VAL A 150 13.79 -15.06 4.89
C VAL A 150 14.57 -15.20 6.19
N ASP A 151 14.48 -16.33 6.88
CA ASP A 151 15.20 -16.60 8.12
C ASP A 151 16.73 -16.61 7.91
N ALA A 152 17.19 -17.23 6.82
CA ALA A 152 18.60 -17.26 6.47
C ALA A 152 19.16 -15.85 6.26
N VAL A 153 18.53 -15.03 5.41
CA VAL A 153 18.99 -13.64 5.18
C VAL A 153 18.82 -12.77 6.42
N THR A 154 17.76 -12.96 7.22
CA THR A 154 17.56 -12.22 8.48
C THR A 154 18.71 -12.48 9.45
N LYS A 155 19.17 -13.73 9.58
CA LYS A 155 20.31 -14.07 10.43
C LYS A 155 21.59 -13.34 9.97
N THR A 156 21.82 -13.30 8.65
CA THR A 156 22.94 -12.55 8.07
C THR A 156 22.83 -11.06 8.38
N ILE A 157 21.68 -10.43 8.11
CA ILE A 157 21.45 -9.00 8.40
C ILE A 157 21.69 -8.67 9.87
N ARG A 158 21.17 -9.50 10.79
CA ARG A 158 21.39 -9.31 12.24
C ARG A 158 22.87 -9.43 12.62
N SER A 159 23.62 -10.31 11.96
CA SER A 159 25.07 -10.43 12.18
C SER A 159 25.83 -9.20 11.67
N VAL A 160 25.45 -8.63 10.53
CA VAL A 160 26.09 -7.41 10.00
C VAL A 160 25.74 -6.19 10.85
N GLY A 161 24.49 -6.12 11.33
CA GLY A 161 23.99 -5.03 12.17
C GLY A 161 24.40 -5.11 13.64
N ASP A 162 25.15 -6.13 14.07
CA ASP A 162 25.49 -6.34 15.47
C ASP A 162 26.28 -5.15 16.06
N GLY A 163 25.77 -4.63 17.18
CA GLY A 163 26.29 -3.43 17.83
C GLY A 163 26.17 -2.14 17.01
N ALA A 164 25.51 -2.15 15.84
CA ALA A 164 25.18 -0.97 15.05
C ALA A 164 23.74 -0.52 15.27
N VAL A 165 22.83 -1.50 15.28
CA VAL A 165 21.39 -1.32 15.34
C VAL A 165 20.76 -2.34 16.28
N ALA A 166 19.66 -1.97 16.93
CA ALA A 166 18.85 -2.87 17.73
C ALA A 166 17.51 -3.16 17.03
N GLU A 167 17.15 -4.43 16.92
CA GLU A 167 15.80 -4.83 16.49
C GLU A 167 14.80 -4.56 17.62
N ILE A 168 13.86 -3.65 17.37
CA ILE A 168 12.81 -3.29 18.33
C ILE A 168 11.46 -3.91 18.00
N PHE A 169 11.29 -4.38 16.76
CA PHE A 169 10.08 -5.09 16.32
C PHE A 169 10.35 -5.92 15.08
N THR A 170 9.68 -7.07 14.97
CA THR A 170 9.64 -7.88 13.75
C THR A 170 8.27 -8.50 13.56
N ARG A 171 7.81 -8.59 12.31
CA ARG A 171 6.57 -9.27 11.95
C ARG A 171 6.63 -9.84 10.55
N ASP A 172 6.07 -11.03 10.41
CA ASP A 172 5.92 -11.71 9.13
C ASP A 172 4.48 -11.60 8.63
N GLY A 173 4.35 -11.35 7.34
CA GLY A 173 3.17 -11.62 6.54
C GLY A 173 3.43 -12.80 5.60
N LEU A 174 2.38 -13.57 5.35
CA LEU A 174 2.41 -14.78 4.52
C LEU A 174 1.38 -14.64 3.42
N LEU A 175 1.75 -15.00 2.19
CA LEU A 175 0.84 -15.09 1.07
C LEU A 175 0.01 -16.36 1.20
N PRO A 176 -1.32 -16.26 1.37
CA PRO A 176 -2.16 -17.44 1.46
C PRO A 176 -2.21 -18.15 0.11
N PRO A 177 -2.29 -19.50 0.07
CA PRO A 177 -2.33 -20.26 -1.18
C PRO A 177 -3.48 -19.87 -2.14
N ASP A 178 -4.58 -19.34 -1.60
CA ASP A 178 -5.75 -18.88 -2.35
C ASP A 178 -5.78 -17.35 -2.58
N HIS A 179 -4.71 -16.65 -2.18
CA HIS A 179 -4.54 -15.20 -2.28
C HIS A 179 -5.57 -14.36 -1.52
N ARG A 180 -6.31 -14.94 -0.56
CA ARG A 180 -7.35 -14.22 0.19
C ARG A 180 -6.80 -13.60 1.46
N ALA A 181 -7.08 -12.31 1.67
CA ALA A 181 -6.91 -11.66 2.96
C ALA A 181 -7.95 -12.18 3.98
N HIS A 182 -7.84 -11.81 5.27
CA HIS A 182 -8.64 -12.45 6.33
C HIS A 182 -10.16 -12.22 6.27
N PHE A 183 -10.63 -11.16 5.61
CA PHE A 183 -12.06 -11.01 5.29
C PHE A 183 -12.53 -11.87 4.10
N GLY A 184 -11.65 -12.71 3.56
CA GLY A 184 -11.93 -13.67 2.49
C GLY A 184 -11.85 -13.10 1.07
N TYR A 185 -11.48 -11.83 0.88
CA TYR A 185 -11.31 -11.24 -0.46
C TYR A 185 -9.93 -11.57 -1.04
N VAL A 186 -9.89 -11.96 -2.32
CA VAL A 186 -8.65 -11.96 -3.10
C VAL A 186 -8.09 -10.53 -3.18
N ASP A 187 -6.85 -10.34 -2.75
CA ASP A 187 -6.14 -9.05 -2.77
C ASP A 187 -4.98 -9.05 -3.79
N GLY A 188 -4.32 -7.90 -3.97
CA GLY A 188 -3.20 -7.73 -4.89
C GLY A 188 -3.59 -7.50 -6.35
N ILE A 189 -4.90 -7.37 -6.66
CA ILE A 189 -5.41 -7.31 -8.03
C ILE A 189 -5.07 -5.99 -8.75
N SER A 190 -5.41 -4.84 -8.18
CA SER A 190 -5.25 -3.55 -8.88
C SER A 190 -4.02 -2.81 -8.34
N GLN A 191 -3.04 -2.57 -9.20
CA GLN A 191 -1.81 -1.82 -8.96
C GLN A 191 -1.52 -0.90 -10.15
N PRO A 192 -1.04 0.33 -9.92
CA PRO A 192 -0.70 1.25 -11.01
C PRO A 192 0.46 0.71 -11.86
N ARG A 193 0.33 0.84 -13.18
CA ARG A 193 1.44 0.63 -14.12
C ARG A 193 2.14 1.95 -14.36
N ILE A 194 3.47 1.95 -14.31
CA ILE A 194 4.27 3.18 -14.37
C ILE A 194 4.92 3.31 -15.75
N ALA A 195 4.89 4.51 -16.33
CA ALA A 195 5.57 4.80 -17.59
C ALA A 195 7.10 4.63 -17.43
N GLY A 196 7.74 3.96 -18.39
CA GLY A 196 9.18 3.67 -18.35
C GLY A 196 9.56 2.41 -17.55
N VAL A 197 8.63 1.75 -16.86
CA VAL A 197 8.88 0.48 -16.18
C VAL A 197 8.64 -0.70 -17.14
N PRO A 198 9.61 -1.61 -17.32
CA PRO A 198 9.43 -2.78 -18.17
C PRO A 198 8.25 -3.64 -17.73
N ALA A 199 7.55 -4.23 -18.70
CA ALA A 199 6.54 -5.22 -18.40
C ALA A 199 7.20 -6.40 -17.64
N PRO A 200 6.59 -6.85 -16.56
CA PRO A 200 7.11 -7.94 -15.75
C PRO A 200 7.09 -9.25 -16.55
N LYS A 201 8.15 -10.04 -16.40
CA LYS A 201 8.27 -11.35 -17.06
C LYS A 201 7.43 -12.40 -16.30
N PRO A 202 6.77 -13.35 -16.97
CA PRO A 202 6.23 -14.53 -16.31
C PRO A 202 7.32 -15.21 -15.47
N ASP A 203 6.98 -15.65 -14.27
CA ASP A 203 7.90 -16.42 -13.41
C ASP A 203 7.23 -17.71 -12.90
N ALA A 204 8.04 -18.60 -12.33
CA ALA A 204 7.59 -19.90 -11.84
C ALA A 204 6.87 -19.84 -10.48
N SER A 205 6.57 -18.64 -9.94
CA SER A 205 5.91 -18.55 -8.62
C SER A 205 4.45 -18.98 -8.65
N GLY A 206 3.83 -19.02 -9.84
CA GLY A 206 2.40 -19.30 -9.99
C GLY A 206 1.50 -18.18 -9.46
N ILE A 207 2.07 -17.07 -8.97
CA ILE A 207 1.33 -15.92 -8.45
C ILE A 207 0.90 -15.06 -9.64
N PRO A 208 -0.41 -14.85 -9.87
CA PRO A 208 -0.89 -14.06 -11.00
C PRO A 208 -0.37 -12.62 -10.95
N GLU A 209 -0.11 -12.08 -12.13
CA GLU A 209 0.10 -10.65 -12.31
C GLU A 209 -1.10 -10.09 -13.05
N PHE A 210 -1.93 -9.36 -12.31
CA PHE A 210 -3.15 -8.79 -12.84
C PHE A 210 -2.82 -7.57 -13.69
N THR A 211 -3.43 -7.48 -14.86
CA THR A 211 -3.31 -6.34 -15.75
C THR A 211 -4.08 -5.14 -15.17
N ASP A 212 -3.63 -3.92 -15.47
CA ASP A 212 -4.40 -2.70 -15.22
C ASP A 212 -4.62 -1.98 -16.56
N PRO A 213 -5.83 -1.97 -17.14
CA PRO A 213 -6.08 -1.35 -18.44
C PRO A 213 -5.92 0.17 -18.42
N MET A 214 -5.81 0.76 -17.22
CA MET A 214 -5.66 2.20 -17.03
C MET A 214 -4.37 2.70 -17.69
N ALA A 215 -4.33 4.02 -17.94
CA ALA A 215 -3.17 4.66 -18.52
C ALA A 215 -1.94 4.46 -17.64
N LEU A 216 -0.75 4.48 -18.26
CA LEU A 216 0.49 4.46 -17.50
C LEU A 216 0.58 5.73 -16.66
N VAL A 217 0.84 5.58 -15.37
CA VAL A 217 1.03 6.68 -14.44
C VAL A 217 2.44 7.26 -14.65
N PRO A 218 2.61 8.59 -14.67
CA PRO A 218 3.94 9.20 -14.69
C PRO A 218 4.79 8.74 -13.50
N PRO A 219 6.09 8.48 -13.70
CA PRO A 219 6.95 7.94 -12.64
C PRO A 219 7.07 8.84 -11.41
N GLY A 220 6.92 10.16 -11.55
CA GLY A 220 6.97 11.10 -10.43
C GLY A 220 5.89 10.87 -9.38
N ALA A 221 4.82 10.15 -9.71
CA ALA A 221 3.82 9.71 -8.71
C ALA A 221 4.41 8.75 -7.66
N PHE A 222 5.57 8.14 -7.92
CA PHE A 222 6.21 7.15 -7.03
C PHE A 222 7.71 7.35 -6.86
N VAL A 223 8.39 7.98 -7.82
CA VAL A 223 9.85 8.12 -7.88
C VAL A 223 10.22 9.60 -7.97
N LEU A 224 10.87 10.12 -6.93
CA LEU A 224 11.22 11.53 -6.82
C LEU A 224 12.21 11.98 -7.91
N GLY A 225 12.04 13.24 -8.35
CA GLY A 225 12.83 13.84 -9.41
C GLY A 225 12.27 13.62 -10.82
N HIS A 226 11.16 12.90 -10.95
CA HIS A 226 10.43 12.74 -12.22
C HIS A 226 9.12 13.52 -12.19
N GLU A 227 8.56 13.80 -13.37
CA GLU A 227 7.28 14.51 -13.50
C GLU A 227 6.16 13.68 -12.85
N SER A 228 5.35 14.32 -12.03
CA SER A 228 4.25 13.69 -11.30
C SER A 228 3.05 13.47 -12.22
N GLN A 229 2.01 12.87 -11.66
CA GLN A 229 0.70 12.74 -12.29
C GLN A 229 -0.03 14.08 -12.50
N HIS A 230 0.53 15.18 -11.99
CA HIS A 230 0.08 16.53 -12.25
C HIS A 230 0.98 17.17 -13.33
N PRO A 231 0.47 17.44 -14.55
CA PRO A 231 1.29 17.87 -15.68
C PRO A 231 2.18 19.07 -15.38
N GLY A 232 3.47 18.96 -15.70
CA GLY A 232 4.50 19.97 -15.50
C GLY A 232 4.98 20.11 -14.04
N LEU A 233 4.46 19.32 -13.10
CA LEU A 233 4.81 19.42 -11.69
C LEU A 233 5.69 18.25 -11.24
N PHE A 234 6.54 18.54 -10.26
CA PHE A 234 7.42 17.57 -9.61
C PHE A 234 7.17 17.63 -8.12
N TYR A 235 7.09 16.48 -7.46
CA TYR A 235 7.04 16.49 -6.00
C TYR A 235 8.38 16.94 -5.42
N PRO A 236 8.36 17.63 -4.26
CA PRO A 236 9.59 18.05 -3.60
C PRO A 236 10.41 16.82 -3.21
N MET A 237 11.71 16.89 -3.47
CA MET A 237 12.68 15.88 -3.04
C MET A 237 13.66 16.51 -2.06
N PRO A 238 14.15 15.77 -1.06
CA PRO A 238 15.11 16.31 -0.11
C PRO A 238 16.43 16.67 -0.80
N SER A 239 17.11 17.69 -0.27
CA SER A 239 18.40 18.17 -0.79
C SER A 239 19.55 17.75 0.15
N PRO A 240 20.70 17.29 -0.38
CA PRO A 240 21.13 17.41 -1.77
C PRO A 240 20.48 16.38 -2.71
N GLN A 241 20.56 16.61 -4.02
CA GLN A 241 20.03 15.70 -5.04
C GLN A 241 20.56 14.26 -4.88
N ALA A 242 21.80 14.09 -4.42
CA ALA A 242 22.38 12.79 -4.13
C ALA A 242 21.59 11.96 -3.09
N LEU A 243 20.85 12.62 -2.19
CA LEU A 243 19.97 11.98 -1.21
C LEU A 243 18.56 11.74 -1.78
N GLY A 244 17.98 12.75 -2.43
CA GLY A 244 16.56 12.75 -2.79
C GLY A 244 16.20 12.12 -4.13
N ARG A 245 17.12 12.12 -5.11
CA ARG A 245 16.86 11.60 -6.46
C ARG A 245 16.49 10.13 -6.40
N ASN A 246 15.50 9.73 -7.20
CA ASN A 246 15.02 8.34 -7.30
C ASN A 246 14.52 7.73 -5.99
N GLY A 247 14.35 8.54 -4.94
CA GLY A 247 13.73 8.13 -3.70
C GLY A 247 12.21 8.05 -3.80
N SER A 248 11.57 7.58 -2.74
CA SER A 248 10.12 7.48 -2.59
C SER A 248 9.73 7.65 -1.12
N PHE A 249 8.45 7.85 -0.83
CA PHE A 249 7.91 7.78 0.52
C PHE A 249 6.99 6.57 0.67
N ALA A 250 6.88 6.07 1.89
CA ALA A 250 5.93 5.02 2.19
C ALA A 250 5.33 5.14 3.59
N ALA A 251 4.08 4.70 3.73
CA ALA A 251 3.43 4.50 5.01
C ALA A 251 3.38 3.00 5.33
N LEU A 252 4.06 2.59 6.40
CA LEU A 252 3.86 1.28 7.03
C LEU A 252 2.57 1.31 7.85
N ARG A 253 1.79 0.24 7.77
CA ARG A 253 0.59 0.01 8.57
C ARG A 253 0.53 -1.45 9.03
N ILE A 254 0.29 -1.66 10.32
CA ILE A 254 -0.13 -2.97 10.85
C ILE A 254 -1.60 -2.85 11.20
N LEU A 255 -2.44 -3.55 10.46
CA LEU A 255 -3.90 -3.42 10.51
C LEU A 255 -4.49 -4.74 10.99
N GLU A 256 -4.88 -4.81 12.27
CA GLU A 256 -5.62 -5.96 12.82
C GLU A 256 -7.02 -6.02 12.22
N GLN A 257 -7.52 -7.24 11.98
CA GLN A 257 -8.80 -7.49 11.34
C GLN A 257 -9.73 -8.32 12.23
N ASP A 258 -10.84 -7.72 12.66
CA ASP A 258 -11.94 -8.38 13.37
C ASP A 258 -12.81 -9.17 12.37
N CYS A 259 -12.35 -10.37 12.05
CA CYS A 259 -12.99 -11.23 11.06
C CYS A 259 -14.34 -11.76 11.55
N ALA A 260 -14.42 -12.15 12.83
CA ALA A 260 -15.67 -12.59 13.44
C ALA A 260 -16.71 -11.46 13.44
N GLY A 261 -16.33 -10.24 13.82
CA GLY A 261 -17.19 -9.06 13.77
C GLY A 261 -17.66 -8.73 12.35
N PHE A 262 -16.78 -8.86 11.35
CA PHE A 262 -17.15 -8.67 9.94
C PHE A 262 -18.17 -9.72 9.46
N GLU A 263 -17.93 -11.00 9.77
CA GLU A 263 -18.84 -12.08 9.38
C GLU A 263 -20.21 -11.96 10.06
N ASN A 264 -20.25 -11.59 11.35
CA ASN A 264 -21.48 -11.32 12.07
C ASN A 264 -22.25 -10.17 11.41
N PHE A 265 -21.58 -9.05 11.15
CA PHE A 265 -22.21 -7.89 10.48
C PHE A 265 -22.89 -8.27 9.17
N LEU A 266 -22.26 -9.14 8.37
CA LEU A 266 -22.86 -9.64 7.12
C LEU A 266 -24.11 -10.48 7.37
N ASP A 267 -24.12 -11.32 8.42
CA ASP A 267 -25.30 -12.10 8.80
C ASP A 267 -26.46 -11.22 9.26
N GLU A 268 -26.18 -10.20 10.08
CA GLU A 268 -27.20 -9.21 10.47
C GLU A 268 -27.71 -8.42 9.28
N ALA A 269 -26.82 -7.94 8.41
CA ALA A 269 -27.20 -7.18 7.22
C ALA A 269 -28.05 -8.02 6.26
N ALA A 270 -27.73 -9.30 6.08
CA ALA A 270 -28.53 -10.23 5.27
C ALA A 270 -29.93 -10.42 5.87
N LYS A 271 -30.04 -10.65 7.18
CA LYS A 271 -31.34 -10.77 7.89
C LYS A 271 -32.17 -9.48 7.76
N GLN A 272 -31.55 -8.31 7.91
CA GLN A 272 -32.24 -7.02 7.85
C GLN A 272 -32.76 -6.68 6.45
N THR A 273 -32.01 -7.05 5.41
CA THR A 273 -32.31 -6.63 4.02
C THR A 273 -33.00 -7.71 3.19
N GLY A 274 -32.96 -8.97 3.64
CA GLY A 274 -33.39 -10.14 2.87
C GLY A 274 -32.54 -10.37 1.60
N LEU A 275 -31.34 -9.80 1.55
CA LEU A 275 -30.40 -10.01 0.45
C LEU A 275 -29.44 -11.15 0.76
N ASP A 276 -28.87 -11.71 -0.30
CA ASP A 276 -27.76 -12.64 -0.18
C ASP A 276 -26.57 -11.98 0.51
N ARG A 277 -25.96 -12.74 1.42
CA ARG A 277 -24.83 -12.31 2.24
C ARG A 277 -23.60 -11.95 1.41
N GLU A 278 -23.29 -12.77 0.40
CA GLU A 278 -22.12 -12.55 -0.45
C GLU A 278 -22.33 -11.39 -1.42
N MET A 279 -23.58 -11.12 -1.84
CA MET A 279 -23.92 -9.87 -2.54
C MET A 279 -23.61 -8.66 -1.66
N ILE A 280 -23.98 -8.67 -0.37
CA ILE A 280 -23.68 -7.56 0.54
C ILE A 280 -22.16 -7.39 0.65
N ALA A 281 -21.42 -8.47 0.93
CA ALA A 281 -19.95 -8.44 0.97
C ALA A 281 -19.35 -7.88 -0.33
N ALA A 282 -19.88 -8.28 -1.48
CA ALA A 282 -19.42 -7.78 -2.77
C ALA A 282 -19.71 -6.28 -2.94
N LYS A 283 -20.85 -5.78 -2.44
CA LYS A 283 -21.21 -4.35 -2.47
C LYS A 283 -20.31 -3.52 -1.56
N LEU A 284 -19.91 -4.02 -0.39
CA LEU A 284 -18.97 -3.33 0.52
C LEU A 284 -17.61 -3.15 -0.14
N CYS A 285 -17.09 -4.20 -0.78
CA CYS A 285 -15.76 -4.16 -1.38
C CYS A 285 -15.76 -3.52 -2.78
N GLY A 286 -16.77 -3.82 -3.60
CA GLY A 286 -16.80 -3.56 -5.05
C GLY A 286 -16.23 -4.70 -5.89
N ARG A 287 -15.83 -5.80 -5.24
CA ARG A 287 -15.49 -7.10 -5.82
C ARG A 287 -16.15 -8.18 -4.99
N TRP A 288 -16.53 -9.28 -5.64
CA TRP A 288 -16.83 -10.51 -4.93
C TRP A 288 -15.60 -11.00 -4.19
N ARG A 289 -15.77 -11.77 -3.11
CA ARG A 289 -14.64 -12.35 -2.37
C ARG A 289 -13.70 -13.18 -3.25
N SER A 290 -14.22 -13.78 -4.31
CA SER A 290 -13.44 -14.49 -5.35
C SER A 290 -12.50 -13.61 -6.18
N GLY A 291 -12.60 -12.28 -6.09
CA GLY A 291 -11.85 -11.32 -6.89
C GLY A 291 -12.62 -10.78 -8.10
N VAL A 292 -13.69 -11.46 -8.54
CA VAL A 292 -14.51 -11.05 -9.70
C VAL A 292 -15.05 -9.62 -9.49
N PRO A 293 -14.89 -8.70 -10.46
CA PRO A 293 -15.36 -7.32 -10.30
C PRO A 293 -16.87 -7.25 -10.29
N LEU A 294 -17.43 -6.59 -9.26
CA LEU A 294 -18.88 -6.45 -9.15
C LEU A 294 -19.47 -5.67 -10.33
N VAL A 295 -18.73 -4.70 -10.87
CA VAL A 295 -19.18 -3.90 -12.01
C VAL A 295 -19.26 -4.71 -13.32
N LEU A 296 -18.44 -5.75 -13.47
CA LEU A 296 -18.42 -6.60 -14.67
C LEU A 296 -19.34 -7.82 -14.53
N SER A 297 -19.51 -8.35 -13.32
CA SER A 297 -20.45 -9.44 -13.05
C SER A 297 -21.30 -9.12 -11.82
N PRO A 298 -22.36 -8.31 -11.98
CA PRO A 298 -23.17 -7.85 -10.85
C PRO A 298 -24.04 -8.94 -10.23
N ALA A 299 -24.27 -10.06 -10.92
CA ALA A 299 -25.18 -11.12 -10.47
C ALA A 299 -24.45 -12.39 -9.98
N SER A 300 -23.15 -12.56 -10.27
CA SER A 300 -22.41 -13.78 -9.93
C SER A 300 -20.94 -13.47 -9.61
N GLY A 301 -20.49 -13.98 -8.47
CA GLY A 301 -19.08 -13.98 -8.07
C GLY A 301 -18.34 -15.27 -8.40
N GLN A 302 -18.94 -16.21 -9.12
CA GLN A 302 -18.32 -17.52 -9.36
C GLN A 302 -17.03 -17.38 -10.19
N PRO A 303 -15.94 -18.09 -9.84
CA PRO A 303 -14.74 -18.15 -10.68
C PRO A 303 -15.08 -18.48 -12.14
N GLY A 304 -14.47 -17.76 -13.08
CA GLY A 304 -14.75 -17.93 -14.52
C GLY A 304 -15.94 -17.11 -15.05
N SER A 305 -16.74 -16.46 -14.19
CA SER A 305 -17.80 -15.54 -14.65
C SER A 305 -17.24 -14.35 -15.45
N VAL A 306 -15.98 -13.98 -15.17
CA VAL A 306 -15.17 -13.04 -15.94
C VAL A 306 -13.76 -13.66 -16.03
N PRO A 307 -13.13 -13.71 -17.21
CA PRO A 307 -11.74 -14.15 -17.35
C PRO A 307 -10.80 -13.32 -16.47
N VAL A 308 -9.81 -13.95 -15.84
CA VAL A 308 -8.94 -13.32 -14.82
C VAL A 308 -8.18 -12.12 -15.39
N GLU A 309 -7.73 -12.22 -16.63
CA GLU A 309 -7.06 -11.18 -17.39
C GLU A 309 -7.94 -9.93 -17.62
N GLN A 310 -9.27 -10.07 -17.52
CA GLN A 310 -10.23 -8.98 -17.65
C GLN A 310 -10.68 -8.43 -16.29
N TRP A 311 -10.22 -8.97 -15.17
CA TRP A 311 -10.67 -8.57 -13.83
C TRP A 311 -10.37 -7.11 -13.46
N ASN A 312 -9.60 -6.40 -14.25
CA ASN A 312 -9.39 -4.97 -14.04
C ASN A 312 -9.86 -4.10 -15.21
N GLU A 313 -10.42 -4.71 -16.26
CA GLU A 313 -10.91 -4.07 -17.52
C GLU A 313 -12.20 -3.27 -17.33
N PHE A 314 -12.17 -2.28 -16.43
CA PHE A 314 -13.27 -1.34 -16.20
C PHE A 314 -12.76 0.02 -15.70
N ASP A 315 -13.53 1.09 -15.87
CA ASP A 315 -13.18 2.43 -15.35
C ASP A 315 -14.37 3.16 -14.70
N PHE A 316 -15.46 2.43 -14.47
CA PHE A 316 -16.76 2.91 -13.98
C PHE A 316 -17.53 3.84 -14.94
N SER A 317 -17.04 4.11 -16.16
CA SER A 317 -17.76 4.94 -17.15
C SER A 317 -19.12 4.35 -17.53
N ASN A 318 -19.24 3.01 -17.52
CA ASN A 318 -20.49 2.30 -17.77
C ASN A 318 -21.40 2.19 -16.53
N ASP A 319 -21.01 2.76 -15.39
CA ASP A 319 -21.78 2.79 -14.15
C ASP A 319 -21.77 4.19 -13.49
N PRO A 320 -22.19 5.25 -14.22
CA PRO A 320 -22.07 6.64 -13.75
C PRO A 320 -23.00 6.95 -12.57
N ALA A 321 -24.02 6.13 -12.33
CA ALA A 321 -24.97 6.27 -11.23
C ALA A 321 -24.70 5.31 -10.05
N GLY A 322 -23.61 4.54 -10.09
CA GLY A 322 -23.26 3.59 -9.02
C GLY A 322 -24.26 2.45 -8.82
N LYS A 323 -25.01 2.09 -9.87
CA LYS A 323 -26.05 1.04 -9.86
C LYS A 323 -25.44 -0.36 -9.76
N LEU A 324 -24.29 -0.57 -10.42
CA LEU A 324 -23.59 -1.86 -10.42
C LEU A 324 -22.64 -1.95 -9.23
N CYS A 325 -21.71 -1.00 -9.10
CA CYS A 325 -20.76 -0.90 -8.00
C CYS A 325 -21.02 0.39 -7.20
N PRO A 326 -21.40 0.32 -5.92
CA PRO A 326 -21.73 1.52 -5.13
C PRO A 326 -20.56 2.49 -5.06
N PHE A 327 -20.84 3.80 -5.07
CA PHE A 327 -19.78 4.82 -4.87
C PHE A 327 -19.04 4.62 -3.55
N GLY A 328 -19.75 4.16 -2.52
CA GLY A 328 -19.15 3.91 -1.22
C GLY A 328 -18.30 2.63 -1.15
N ALA A 329 -18.28 1.80 -2.19
CA ALA A 329 -17.55 0.54 -2.17
C ALA A 329 -16.04 0.77 -2.06
N HIS A 330 -15.35 -0.06 -1.28
CA HIS A 330 -13.94 0.10 -0.95
C HIS A 330 -13.05 0.39 -2.17
N ILE A 331 -13.12 -0.43 -3.23
CA ILE A 331 -12.27 -0.24 -4.41
C ILE A 331 -12.65 0.99 -5.23
N ARG A 332 -13.90 1.46 -5.16
CA ARG A 332 -14.38 2.63 -5.93
C ARG A 332 -14.08 3.93 -5.20
N ARG A 333 -14.06 3.90 -3.86
CA ARG A 333 -13.53 5.01 -3.05
C ARG A 333 -12.03 5.19 -3.27
N ASN A 334 -11.26 4.11 -3.11
CA ASN A 334 -9.79 4.19 -3.11
C ASN A 334 -9.18 4.29 -4.52
N ASN A 335 -9.95 3.97 -5.56
CA ASN A 335 -9.60 4.27 -6.94
C ASN A 335 -10.91 4.52 -7.71
N PRO A 336 -11.41 5.76 -7.77
CA PRO A 336 -12.63 6.10 -8.49
C PRO A 336 -12.48 6.02 -10.01
N ARG A 337 -11.26 5.77 -10.52
CA ARG A 337 -10.95 5.66 -11.96
C ARG A 337 -11.47 6.89 -12.72
N LYS A 338 -12.35 6.72 -13.71
CA LYS A 338 -13.00 7.81 -14.46
C LYS A 338 -14.39 8.14 -13.92
N SER A 339 -14.67 7.82 -12.66
CA SER A 339 -15.93 8.20 -12.04
C SER A 339 -15.93 9.71 -11.80
N SER A 340 -16.83 10.42 -12.49
CA SER A 340 -16.95 11.88 -12.43
C SER A 340 -17.25 12.45 -11.04
N VAL A 341 -17.76 11.62 -10.12
CA VAL A 341 -17.97 12.01 -8.72
C VAL A 341 -16.69 12.53 -8.08
N ALA A 342 -15.53 11.96 -8.41
CA ALA A 342 -14.23 12.42 -7.92
C ALA A 342 -13.57 13.47 -8.83
N GLY A 343 -14.35 14.18 -9.67
CA GLY A 343 -13.84 15.15 -10.64
C GLY A 343 -12.88 14.55 -11.67
N ASP A 344 -13.09 13.27 -12.02
CA ASP A 344 -12.20 12.45 -12.86
C ASP A 344 -10.76 12.35 -12.32
N GLY A 345 -10.58 12.57 -11.01
CA GLY A 345 -9.29 12.60 -10.32
C GLY A 345 -8.74 11.23 -9.90
N GLY A 346 -9.28 10.11 -10.37
CA GLY A 346 -8.87 8.77 -9.91
C GLY A 346 -7.39 8.45 -10.16
N GLU A 347 -6.78 9.08 -11.16
CA GLU A 347 -5.34 8.95 -11.45
C GLU A 347 -4.44 9.85 -10.59
N ARG A 348 -5.02 10.79 -9.84
CA ARG A 348 -4.25 11.82 -9.11
C ARG A 348 -3.72 11.38 -7.77
N HIS A 349 -4.25 10.31 -7.20
CA HIS A 349 -3.95 9.90 -5.81
C HIS A 349 -3.54 8.42 -5.73
N ARG A 350 -2.97 7.88 -6.81
CA ARG A 350 -2.58 6.46 -6.90
C ARG A 350 -1.50 6.15 -5.86
N ILE A 351 -1.59 4.98 -5.22
CA ILE A 351 -0.53 4.43 -4.36
C ILE A 351 -0.12 3.05 -4.84
N MET A 352 1.13 2.68 -4.57
CA MET A 352 1.61 1.30 -4.72
C MET A 352 1.41 0.56 -3.41
N ARG A 353 0.71 -0.59 -3.45
CA ARG A 353 0.48 -1.40 -2.23
C ARG A 353 1.43 -2.59 -2.23
N ARG A 354 2.17 -2.77 -1.14
CA ARG A 354 3.05 -3.91 -0.88
C ARG A 354 2.71 -4.45 0.50
N GLY A 355 2.03 -5.58 0.57
CA GLY A 355 1.62 -6.12 1.85
C GLY A 355 1.15 -7.56 1.73
N LEU A 356 1.20 -8.26 2.86
CA LEU A 356 0.70 -9.61 3.02
C LEU A 356 -0.08 -9.73 4.34
N PRO A 357 -1.08 -10.62 4.41
CA PRO A 357 -1.74 -10.94 5.67
C PRO A 357 -0.76 -11.50 6.71
N TYR A 358 -0.91 -11.15 7.98
CA TYR A 358 -0.22 -11.77 9.11
C TYR A 358 -1.20 -12.55 9.99
N GLY A 359 -0.70 -13.53 10.74
CA GLY A 359 -1.53 -14.39 11.59
C GLY A 359 -2.15 -15.56 10.82
N VAL A 360 -2.70 -16.52 11.57
CA VAL A 360 -3.33 -17.73 10.99
C VAL A 360 -4.61 -17.32 10.26
N PRO A 361 -4.88 -17.87 9.05
CA PRO A 361 -6.13 -17.66 8.33
C PRO A 361 -7.35 -17.88 9.24
N PHE A 362 -8.32 -16.98 9.15
CA PHE A 362 -9.55 -17.07 9.94
C PHE A 362 -10.34 -18.34 9.61
N ASP A 363 -10.72 -19.11 10.63
CA ASP A 363 -11.64 -20.25 10.50
C ASP A 363 -13.04 -19.86 10.99
N PRO A 364 -14.04 -19.71 10.10
CA PRO A 364 -15.40 -19.36 10.50
C PRO A 364 -16.08 -20.43 11.38
N LYS A 365 -15.54 -21.66 11.45
CA LYS A 365 -16.03 -22.69 12.38
C LYS A 365 -15.51 -22.51 13.81
N ASN A 366 -14.46 -21.72 13.98
CA ASN A 366 -13.88 -21.38 15.28
C ASN A 366 -13.60 -19.87 15.36
N PRO A 367 -14.65 -19.03 15.35
CA PRO A 367 -14.51 -17.58 15.19
C PRO A 367 -13.82 -16.90 16.37
N ASP A 368 -13.86 -17.50 17.57
CA ASP A 368 -13.31 -16.96 18.82
C ASP A 368 -11.99 -17.64 19.22
N ASP A 369 -11.10 -17.88 18.25
CA ASP A 369 -9.83 -18.58 18.48
C ASP A 369 -8.78 -17.77 19.24
N GLY A 370 -9.03 -16.48 19.51
CA GLY A 370 -8.14 -15.59 20.24
C GLY A 370 -6.84 -15.24 19.49
N ILE A 371 -6.75 -15.56 18.19
CA ILE A 371 -5.56 -15.32 17.38
C ILE A 371 -5.64 -13.94 16.72
N GLU A 372 -4.70 -13.06 17.05
CA GLU A 372 -4.52 -11.79 16.35
C GLU A 372 -4.11 -12.04 14.89
N ARG A 373 -4.81 -11.38 13.96
CA ARG A 373 -4.60 -11.51 12.52
C ARG A 373 -4.89 -10.20 11.82
N GLY A 374 -4.29 -10.00 10.66
CA GLY A 374 -4.52 -8.76 9.92
C GLY A 374 -3.66 -8.61 8.69
N LEU A 375 -3.40 -7.37 8.29
CA LEU A 375 -2.59 -6.99 7.14
C LEU A 375 -1.33 -6.25 7.58
N LEU A 376 -0.18 -6.71 7.07
CA LEU A 376 1.09 -6.00 7.13
C LEU A 376 1.26 -5.22 5.82
N GLY A 377 0.94 -3.93 5.83
CA GLY A 377 0.87 -3.10 4.63
C GLY A 377 1.96 -2.04 4.55
N LEU A 378 2.52 -1.86 3.36
CA LEU A 378 3.40 -0.75 2.98
C LEU A 378 2.81 -0.04 1.76
N PHE A 379 2.52 1.24 1.91
CA PHE A 379 1.82 2.07 0.92
C PHE A 379 2.78 3.13 0.37
N ILE A 380 3.25 2.95 -0.87
CA ILE A 380 4.36 3.70 -1.46
C ILE A 380 3.83 4.79 -2.41
N CYS A 381 4.40 5.99 -2.33
CA CYS A 381 3.98 7.19 -3.06
C CYS A 381 5.11 8.24 -3.17
N GLY A 382 5.00 9.16 -4.12
CA GLY A 382 5.90 10.29 -4.27
C GLY A 382 5.64 11.41 -3.26
N ASN A 383 4.42 11.49 -2.71
CA ASN A 383 4.07 12.43 -1.65
C ASN A 383 3.02 11.84 -0.70
N LEU A 384 3.36 11.78 0.59
CA LEU A 384 2.48 11.21 1.61
C LEU A 384 1.17 11.99 1.74
N ARG A 385 1.21 13.32 1.73
CA ARG A 385 0.02 14.16 1.90
C ARG A 385 -0.94 14.03 0.73
N ASP A 386 -0.44 14.24 -0.48
CA ASP A 386 -1.24 14.27 -1.71
C ASP A 386 -1.76 12.89 -2.09
N GLN A 387 -1.14 11.80 -1.63
CA GLN A 387 -1.54 10.44 -2.01
C GLN A 387 -2.06 9.65 -0.81
N PHE A 388 -1.19 9.22 0.11
CA PHE A 388 -1.60 8.33 1.20
C PHE A 388 -2.58 8.98 2.19
N GLU A 389 -2.25 10.17 2.71
CA GLU A 389 -3.10 10.88 3.67
C GLU A 389 -4.41 11.32 3.02
N PHE A 390 -4.36 11.81 1.78
CA PHE A 390 -5.56 12.15 1.02
C PHE A 390 -6.51 10.95 0.87
N LEU A 391 -6.00 9.78 0.47
CA LEU A 391 -6.82 8.57 0.37
C LEU A 391 -7.48 8.25 1.71
N MET A 392 -6.71 8.26 2.80
CA MET A 392 -7.22 7.92 4.13
C MET A 392 -8.21 8.97 4.66
N LYS A 393 -7.93 10.25 4.46
CA LYS A 393 -8.73 11.36 4.96
C LYS A 393 -10.00 11.55 4.15
N ASP A 394 -9.82 11.84 2.86
CA ASP A 394 -10.85 12.38 1.99
C ASP A 394 -11.67 11.29 1.31
N TRP A 395 -11.10 10.10 1.08
CA TRP A 395 -11.81 9.00 0.39
C TRP A 395 -12.23 7.86 1.31
N VAL A 396 -11.45 7.56 2.35
CA VAL A 396 -11.74 6.48 3.30
C VAL A 396 -12.59 6.98 4.48
N ASN A 397 -12.20 8.08 5.12
CA ASN A 397 -12.84 8.58 6.34
C ASN A 397 -13.83 9.74 6.12
N ASP A 398 -13.99 10.17 4.87
CA ASP A 398 -14.96 11.17 4.43
C ASP A 398 -15.72 10.69 3.18
N GLY A 399 -16.91 11.22 2.94
CA GLY A 399 -17.78 10.82 1.83
C GLY A 399 -18.21 11.98 0.94
N ASP A 400 -17.83 13.21 1.21
CA ASP A 400 -18.31 14.40 0.50
C ASP A 400 -17.89 14.37 -0.98
N PHE A 401 -16.68 13.86 -1.26
CA PHE A 401 -16.19 13.70 -2.64
C PHE A 401 -17.13 12.88 -3.53
N ALA A 402 -17.98 12.02 -2.97
CA ALA A 402 -18.91 11.19 -3.72
C ALA A 402 -20.38 11.50 -3.41
N GLY A 403 -20.67 12.62 -2.75
CA GLY A 403 -22.03 12.97 -2.30
C GLY A 403 -22.57 11.99 -1.25
N LEU A 404 -21.68 11.33 -0.51
CA LEU A 404 -22.02 10.34 0.50
C LEU A 404 -22.16 10.95 1.91
N GLY A 405 -21.90 12.25 2.06
CA GLY A 405 -21.93 12.95 3.35
C GLY A 405 -20.95 12.29 4.31
N THR A 406 -21.40 12.04 5.54
CA THR A 406 -20.57 11.43 6.60
C THR A 406 -20.38 9.91 6.48
N ASP A 407 -20.81 9.28 5.40
CA ASP A 407 -20.59 7.84 5.22
C ASP A 407 -19.11 7.58 4.93
N ARG A 408 -18.52 6.60 5.62
CA ARG A 408 -17.10 6.22 5.48
C ARG A 408 -16.96 4.94 4.64
N ASP A 409 -15.74 4.61 4.27
CA ASP A 409 -15.41 3.33 3.65
C ASP A 409 -15.85 2.16 4.54
N PRO A 410 -16.58 1.17 4.00
CA PRO A 410 -17.18 0.11 4.81
C PRO A 410 -16.20 -0.97 5.29
N VAL A 411 -14.97 -0.97 4.76
CA VAL A 411 -13.93 -1.95 5.12
C VAL A 411 -12.86 -1.30 6.00
N LEU A 412 -12.33 -0.16 5.56
CA LEU A 412 -11.18 0.51 6.19
C LEU A 412 -11.55 1.74 7.03
N GLY A 413 -12.72 2.33 6.81
CA GLY A 413 -13.12 3.56 7.48
C GLY A 413 -13.20 3.39 9.00
N ASN A 414 -12.65 4.36 9.74
CA ASN A 414 -12.85 4.44 11.17
C ASN A 414 -14.30 4.86 11.43
N GLN A 415 -15.20 3.95 11.77
CA GLN A 415 -16.62 4.25 11.89
C GLN A 415 -16.94 5.01 13.18
N PRO A 416 -17.93 5.92 13.19
CA PRO A 416 -18.38 6.57 14.42
C PRO A 416 -18.82 5.54 15.47
N SER A 417 -18.58 5.82 16.76
CA SER A 417 -19.01 4.94 17.86
C SER A 417 -20.52 4.73 17.93
N ALA A 418 -21.31 5.70 17.46
CA ALA A 418 -22.76 5.61 17.33
C ALA A 418 -23.22 4.70 16.17
N GLY A 419 -22.29 4.20 15.36
CA GLY A 419 -22.55 3.36 14.19
C GLY A 419 -22.53 4.13 12.88
N GLY A 420 -21.77 3.62 11.92
CA GLY A 420 -21.71 4.12 10.55
C GLY A 420 -22.89 3.68 9.68
N ARG A 421 -22.86 4.11 8.42
CA ARG A 421 -23.84 3.74 7.40
C ARG A 421 -23.16 3.36 6.10
N PHE A 422 -23.79 2.46 5.37
CA PHE A 422 -23.41 2.13 3.99
C PHE A 422 -24.65 2.03 3.12
N ARG A 423 -24.62 2.69 1.97
CA ARG A 423 -25.76 2.81 1.06
C ARG A 423 -25.43 2.21 -0.30
N PHE A 424 -26.35 1.42 -0.83
CA PHE A 424 -26.21 0.87 -2.17
C PHE A 424 -27.55 0.63 -2.86
N PRO A 425 -27.61 0.80 -4.20
CA PRO A 425 -28.79 0.47 -4.97
C PRO A 425 -28.93 -1.04 -5.17
N VAL A 426 -30.19 -1.48 -5.24
CA VAL A 426 -30.58 -2.83 -5.64
C VAL A 426 -31.62 -2.72 -6.75
N GLN A 427 -31.46 -3.48 -7.83
CA GLN A 427 -32.36 -3.40 -8.99
C GLN A 427 -33.80 -3.71 -8.58
N GLY A 428 -34.74 -2.83 -8.97
CA GLY A 428 -36.17 -3.00 -8.68
C GLY A 428 -36.57 -2.77 -7.23
N LYS A 429 -35.66 -2.30 -6.36
CA LYS A 429 -35.93 -1.98 -4.95
C LYS A 429 -35.50 -0.55 -4.62
N PRO A 430 -36.06 0.08 -3.57
CA PRO A 430 -35.49 1.29 -2.98
C PRO A 430 -34.01 1.07 -2.59
N GLN A 431 -33.26 2.17 -2.50
CA GLN A 431 -31.88 2.13 -2.02
C GLN A 431 -31.82 1.46 -0.64
N VAL A 432 -30.90 0.52 -0.47
CA VAL A 432 -30.64 -0.13 0.81
C VAL A 432 -29.71 0.74 1.63
N VAL A 433 -30.01 0.87 2.92
CA VAL A 433 -29.19 1.59 3.90
C VAL A 433 -28.85 0.63 5.05
N LEU A 434 -27.62 0.13 5.06
CA LEU A 434 -27.08 -0.57 6.23
C LEU A 434 -26.71 0.47 7.29
N ARG A 435 -27.12 0.23 8.54
CA ARG A 435 -26.88 1.12 9.68
C ARG A 435 -26.19 0.34 10.80
N GLY A 436 -25.53 1.05 11.71
CA GLY A 436 -24.83 0.41 12.83
C GLY A 436 -23.52 -0.26 12.42
N MET A 437 -22.93 0.15 11.29
CA MET A 437 -21.66 -0.36 10.83
C MET A 437 -20.55 -0.01 11.85
N LYS A 438 -19.77 -1.01 12.25
CA LYS A 438 -18.61 -0.86 13.13
C LYS A 438 -17.33 -0.78 12.29
N SER A 439 -16.23 -0.37 12.92
CA SER A 439 -14.91 -0.62 12.36
C SER A 439 -14.54 -2.08 12.56
N PHE A 440 -14.07 -2.72 11.49
CA PHE A 440 -13.56 -4.09 11.52
C PHE A 440 -12.03 -4.13 11.45
N ILE A 441 -11.40 -2.98 11.24
CA ILE A 441 -9.95 -2.84 11.20
C ILE A 441 -9.51 -1.95 12.36
N THR A 442 -8.50 -2.43 13.09
CA THR A 442 -7.82 -1.67 14.13
C THR A 442 -6.37 -1.42 13.73
N THR A 443 -5.94 -0.17 13.71
CA THR A 443 -4.55 0.22 13.50
C THR A 443 -3.73 -0.13 14.74
N ARG A 444 -2.74 -1.01 14.56
CA ARG A 444 -1.81 -1.42 15.62
C ARG A 444 -0.43 -0.81 15.48
N ALA A 445 -0.08 -0.25 14.33
CA ALA A 445 1.16 0.51 14.16
C ALA A 445 1.13 1.34 12.88
N GLY A 446 1.90 2.44 12.88
CA GLY A 446 2.17 3.25 11.70
C GLY A 446 3.58 3.83 11.71
N ALA A 447 4.19 3.95 10.53
CA ALA A 447 5.44 4.70 10.35
C ALA A 447 5.48 5.35 8.96
N TYR A 448 6.01 6.57 8.87
CA TYR A 448 6.32 7.22 7.59
C TYR A 448 7.80 7.09 7.32
N VAL A 449 8.16 6.48 6.20
CA VAL A 449 9.54 6.20 5.83
C VAL A 449 9.87 6.81 4.47
N PHE A 450 11.10 7.29 4.35
CA PHE A 450 11.72 7.66 3.09
C PHE A 450 12.53 6.45 2.59
N LEU A 451 12.26 6.03 1.37
CA LEU A 451 12.97 4.98 0.64
C LEU A 451 13.98 5.67 -0.30
N PRO A 452 15.24 5.89 0.09
CA PRO A 452 16.22 6.52 -0.81
C PRO A 452 16.52 5.62 -2.01
N GLY A 453 16.95 6.19 -3.13
CA GLY A 453 17.67 5.43 -4.16
C GLY A 453 18.97 4.84 -3.60
N LEU A 454 19.61 3.92 -4.32
CA LEU A 454 20.87 3.31 -3.90
C LEU A 454 21.99 4.35 -3.78
N GLY A 455 22.01 5.37 -4.63
CA GLY A 455 22.87 6.54 -4.51
C GLY A 455 22.60 7.33 -3.22
N GLY A 456 21.33 7.51 -2.85
CA GLY A 456 20.93 8.13 -1.58
C GLY A 456 21.35 7.29 -0.38
N LEU A 457 21.26 5.96 -0.47
CA LEU A 457 21.75 5.07 0.58
C LEU A 457 23.28 5.15 0.74
N ARG A 458 24.03 5.22 -0.37
CA ARG A 458 25.48 5.48 -0.34
C ARG A 458 25.82 6.85 0.25
N TYR A 459 25.02 7.87 -0.04
CA TYR A 459 25.16 9.19 0.57
C TYR A 459 25.01 9.12 2.08
N LEU A 460 23.95 8.47 2.58
CA LEU A 460 23.72 8.28 4.03
C LEU A 460 24.90 7.55 4.69
N ALA A 461 25.41 6.50 4.04
CA ALA A 461 26.55 5.72 4.53
C ALA A 461 27.90 6.48 4.50
N ALA A 462 27.99 7.59 3.77
CA ALA A 462 29.19 8.41 3.63
C ALA A 462 29.14 9.73 4.43
N MET A 463 28.04 10.05 5.10
CA MET A 463 27.93 11.26 5.91
C MET A 463 28.94 11.26 7.07
N PRO A 464 29.60 12.40 7.39
CA PRO A 464 30.50 12.52 8.53
C PRO A 464 29.85 12.03 9.83
N GLY A 465 30.63 11.34 10.66
CA GLY A 465 30.22 10.72 11.93
C GLY A 465 29.63 11.69 12.93
#